data_AF-A0A1C4W8V3-F1
#
_entry.id   AF-A0A1C4W8V3-F1
#
_cell.length_a   1.000
_cell.length_b   1.000
_cell.length_c   1.000
_cell.angle_alpha   90.00
_cell.angle_beta   90.00
_cell.angle_gamma   90.00
#
_symmetry.space_group_name_H-M   'P 1'
#
loop_
_entity.id
_entity.type
_entity.pdbx_description
1 polymer ?
#
loop_
_entity_poly.entity_id
_entity_poly.type
_entity_poly.pdbx_seq_one_letter_code
_entity_poly.pdbx_strand_id
1 'polypeptide(L)'
;MFDDPADEFGEYAHEEILQGLVRSLLTSADLDQLCDEADLPQLTHDDGTPVTVTSARVYRDAGVMTLDRGVWLELSDGSVFGLTVSIARRPRDEVTLRRG
;
A
#
# COMPACT_ATOMS: atom_id res chain seq x y z
N MET A 1 -5.73 -9.11 -35.16
CA MET A 1 -5.91 -9.58 -33.77
C MET A 1 -5.56 -8.37 -32.93
N PHE A 2 -6.59 -7.68 -32.42
CA PHE A 2 -6.39 -6.51 -31.59
C PHE A 2 -6.24 -7.02 -30.17
N ASP A 3 -5.07 -6.83 -29.56
CA ASP A 3 -4.88 -6.93 -28.11
C ASP A 3 -5.91 -6.01 -27.46
N ASP A 4 -6.91 -6.59 -26.80
CA ASP A 4 -7.82 -5.83 -25.96
C ASP A 4 -7.06 -5.46 -24.68
N PRO A 5 -6.81 -4.18 -24.37
CA PRO A 5 -6.14 -3.79 -23.13
C PRO A 5 -6.91 -4.21 -21.87
N ALA A 6 -8.15 -4.68 -22.01
CA ALA A 6 -8.91 -5.31 -20.92
C ALA A 6 -8.34 -6.68 -20.49
N ASP A 7 -7.64 -7.41 -21.36
CA ASP A 7 -7.08 -8.74 -21.03
C ASP A 7 -5.80 -8.66 -20.19
N GLU A 8 -5.03 -7.56 -20.24
CA GLU A 8 -3.80 -7.40 -19.43
C GLU A 8 -4.11 -7.19 -17.94
N PHE A 9 -5.31 -6.68 -17.65
CA PHE A 9 -5.73 -6.36 -16.28
C PHE A 9 -6.89 -7.20 -15.76
N GLY A 10 -7.49 -8.05 -16.60
CA GLY A 10 -8.64 -8.90 -16.25
C GLY A 10 -8.40 -9.85 -15.07
N GLU A 11 -7.14 -10.13 -14.72
CA GLU A 11 -6.76 -10.96 -13.58
C GLU A 11 -6.61 -10.19 -12.25
N TYR A 12 -6.50 -8.85 -12.25
CA TYR A 12 -6.24 -8.11 -11.02
C TYR A 12 -7.49 -7.90 -10.18
N ALA A 13 -7.50 -8.50 -8.98
CA ALA A 13 -8.51 -8.19 -7.97
C ALA A 13 -8.31 -6.77 -7.42
N HIS A 14 -9.38 -6.13 -6.95
CA HIS A 14 -9.33 -4.81 -6.32
C HIS A 14 -8.29 -4.73 -5.19
N GLU A 15 -8.15 -5.82 -4.42
CA GLU A 15 -7.19 -5.91 -3.32
C GLU A 15 -5.74 -5.89 -3.81
N GLU A 16 -5.46 -6.38 -5.02
CA GLU A 16 -4.11 -6.35 -5.61
C GLU A 16 -3.73 -4.94 -6.02
N ILE A 17 -4.65 -4.24 -6.67
CA ILE A 17 -4.46 -2.85 -7.07
C ILE A 17 -4.27 -1.98 -5.81
N LEU A 18 -5.13 -2.16 -4.80
CA LEU A 18 -5.03 -1.41 -3.54
C LEU A 18 -3.74 -1.73 -2.78
N GLN A 19 -3.35 -3.01 -2.67
CA GLN A 19 -2.09 -3.40 -2.04
C GLN A 19 -0.89 -2.79 -2.77
N GLY A 20 -0.89 -2.83 -4.11
CA GLY A 20 0.16 -2.23 -4.93
C GLY A 20 0.24 -0.72 -4.75
N LEU A 21 -0.91 -0.04 -4.73
CA LEU A 21 -1.00 1.41 -4.52
C LEU A 21 -0.49 1.81 -3.13
N VAL A 22 -0.97 1.15 -2.08
CA VAL A 22 -0.55 1.42 -0.70
C VAL A 22 0.95 1.18 -0.54
N ARG A 23 1.46 0.06 -1.07
CA ARG A 23 2.91 -0.18 -1.08
C ARG A 23 3.65 0.95 -1.79
N SER A 24 3.22 1.31 -3.00
CA SER A 24 3.88 2.35 -3.80
C SER A 24 3.93 3.66 -3.02
N LEU A 25 2.79 4.10 -2.48
CA LEU A 25 2.68 5.32 -1.66
C LEU A 25 3.68 5.29 -0.50
N LEU A 26 3.69 4.21 0.30
CA LEU A 26 4.56 4.09 1.47
C LEU A 26 6.05 3.95 1.12
N THR A 27 6.38 3.52 -0.09
CA THR A 27 7.78 3.48 -0.57
C THR A 27 8.26 4.78 -1.19
N SER A 28 7.36 5.64 -1.68
CA SER A 28 7.74 6.81 -2.49
C SER A 28 7.45 8.15 -1.83
N ALA A 29 6.51 8.20 -0.89
CA ALA A 29 6.12 9.43 -0.22
C ALA A 29 6.99 9.68 1.01
N ASP A 30 7.24 10.97 1.28
CA ASP A 30 7.79 11.36 2.58
C ASP A 30 6.68 11.33 3.63
N LEU A 31 6.96 10.74 4.78
CA LEU A 31 5.96 10.57 5.83
C LEU A 31 5.60 11.92 6.44
N ASP A 32 6.55 12.85 6.50
CA ASP A 32 6.29 14.21 6.96
C ASP A 32 5.30 14.94 6.05
N GLN A 33 5.46 14.82 4.74
CA GLN A 33 4.61 15.41 3.73
C GLN A 33 3.19 14.83 3.81
N LEU A 34 3.07 13.51 3.99
CA LEU A 34 1.77 12.87 4.16
C LEU A 34 1.07 13.32 5.45
N CYS A 35 1.81 13.53 6.54
CA CYS A 35 1.27 14.09 7.77
C CYS A 35 0.76 15.52 7.55
N ASP A 36 1.56 16.36 6.86
CA ASP A 36 1.19 17.75 6.58
C ASP A 36 -0.05 17.85 5.68
N GLU A 37 -0.12 17.05 4.61
CA GLU A 37 -1.28 17.00 3.70
C GLU A 37 -2.56 16.54 4.41
N ALA A 38 -2.42 15.72 5.45
CA ALA A 38 -3.53 15.20 6.24
C ALA A 38 -3.88 16.06 7.48
N ASP A 39 -3.19 17.18 7.71
CA ASP A 39 -3.30 18.00 8.93
C ASP A 39 -3.10 17.16 10.22
N LEU A 40 -2.09 16.29 10.19
CA LEU A 40 -1.72 15.39 11.29
C LEU A 40 -0.36 15.77 11.90
N PRO A 41 -0.14 15.49 13.20
CA PRO A 41 1.17 15.70 13.79
C PRO A 41 2.23 14.79 13.15
N GLN A 42 3.43 15.35 12.93
CA GLN A 42 4.58 14.63 12.43
C GLN A 42 5.12 13.67 13.50
N LEU A 43 5.59 12.50 13.06
CA LEU A 43 6.29 11.55 13.92
C LEU A 43 7.77 11.92 13.97
N THR A 44 8.30 12.11 15.17
CA THR A 44 9.71 12.42 15.40
C THR A 44 10.31 11.53 16.47
N HIS A 45 11.60 11.25 16.36
CA HIS A 45 12.41 10.67 17.42
C HIS A 45 12.55 11.64 18.61
N ASP A 46 13.09 11.16 19.73
CA ASP A 46 13.34 11.96 20.93
C ASP A 46 14.27 13.17 20.69
N ASP A 47 15.13 13.09 19.66
CA ASP A 47 16.04 14.16 19.25
C ASP A 47 15.41 15.17 18.27
N GLY A 48 14.14 14.99 17.92
CA GLY A 48 13.39 15.84 17.00
C GLY A 48 13.61 15.52 15.51
N THR A 49 14.38 14.48 15.17
CA THR A 49 14.51 14.03 13.78
C THR A 49 13.22 13.35 13.30
N PRO A 50 12.79 13.52 12.04
CA PRO A 50 11.60 12.85 11.52
C PRO A 50 11.73 11.33 11.48
N VAL A 51 10.65 10.64 11.84
CA VAL A 51 10.52 9.20 11.59
C VAL A 51 10.21 8.99 10.11
N THR A 52 10.90 8.04 9.48
CA THR A 52 10.78 7.75 8.05
C THR A 52 10.45 6.29 7.82
N VAL A 53 9.85 5.99 6.67
CA VAL A 53 9.63 4.61 6.23
C VAL A 53 10.95 4.00 5.78
N THR A 54 11.37 2.92 6.43
CA THR A 54 12.62 2.20 6.08
C THR A 54 12.35 0.99 5.20
N SER A 55 11.18 0.37 5.33
CA SER A 55 10.75 -0.72 4.45
C SER A 55 9.23 -0.77 4.32
N ALA A 56 8.75 -0.98 3.10
CA ALA A 56 7.36 -1.32 2.83
C ALA A 56 7.31 -2.47 1.82
N ARG A 57 6.81 -3.63 2.26
CA ARG A 57 6.77 -4.88 1.49
C ARG A 57 5.39 -5.49 1.56
N VAL A 58 4.95 -6.19 0.52
CA VAL A 58 3.72 -6.98 0.65
C VAL A 58 3.94 -8.10 1.66
N TYR A 59 2.88 -8.52 2.36
CA TYR A 59 2.94 -9.60 3.37
C TYR A 59 3.69 -10.84 2.88
N ARG A 60 3.45 -11.26 1.62
CA ARG A 60 4.16 -12.39 0.99
C ARG A 60 5.69 -12.21 1.03
N ASP A 61 6.18 -11.03 0.65
CA ASP A 61 7.61 -10.73 0.55
C ASP A 61 8.24 -10.48 1.93
N ALA A 62 7.43 -10.08 2.91
CA ALA A 62 7.81 -9.95 4.31
C ALA A 62 7.79 -11.29 5.08
N GLY A 63 7.41 -12.41 4.43
CA GLY A 63 7.32 -13.72 5.08
C GLY A 63 6.14 -13.86 6.04
N VAL A 64 5.15 -12.97 5.96
CA VAL A 64 3.92 -13.03 6.77
C VAL A 64 3.03 -14.15 6.23
N MET A 65 2.72 -15.12 7.07
CA MET A 65 1.89 -16.29 6.72
C MET A 65 0.40 -15.97 6.86
N THR A 66 -0.19 -15.34 5.85
CA THR A 66 -1.63 -15.05 5.77
C THR A 66 -2.18 -15.21 4.35
N LEU A 67 -3.48 -15.46 4.24
CA LEU A 67 -4.21 -15.42 2.97
C LEU A 67 -4.66 -13.99 2.63
N ASP A 68 -4.68 -13.09 3.63
CA ASP A 68 -5.04 -11.70 3.41
C ASP A 68 -3.96 -10.97 2.62
N ARG A 69 -4.39 -9.93 1.90
CA ARG A 69 -3.45 -8.99 1.30
C ARG A 69 -3.10 -7.91 2.30
N GLY A 70 -1.93 -7.33 2.13
CA GLY A 70 -1.48 -6.25 3.00
C GLY A 70 -0.02 -5.87 2.80
N VAL A 71 0.39 -4.84 3.53
CA VAL A 71 1.73 -4.28 3.52
C VAL A 71 2.32 -4.36 4.92
N TRP A 72 3.53 -4.89 5.00
CA TRP A 72 4.40 -4.84 6.16
C TRP A 72 5.24 -3.56 6.08
N LEU A 73 5.14 -2.73 7.12
CA LEU A 73 5.74 -1.41 7.20
C LEU A 73 6.72 -1.36 8.36
N GLU A 74 7.97 -0.99 8.09
CA GLU A 74 9.02 -0.76 9.08
C GLU A 74 9.39 0.73 9.07
N LEU A 75 9.50 1.33 10.25
CA LEU A 75 9.85 2.73 10.44
C LEU A 75 11.25 2.89 11.06
N SER A 76 11.84 4.08 10.94
CA SER A 76 13.20 4.36 11.44
C SER A 76 13.32 4.37 12.97
N ASP A 77 12.21 4.52 13.69
CA ASP A 77 12.11 4.38 15.15
C ASP A 77 12.06 2.91 15.62
N GLY A 78 12.12 1.96 14.68
CA GLY A 78 12.06 0.53 14.95
C GLY A 78 10.65 -0.01 15.14
N SER A 79 9.62 0.82 15.04
CA SER A 79 8.24 0.36 15.05
C SER A 79 7.89 -0.36 13.74
N VAL A 80 6.97 -1.32 13.85
CA VAL A 80 6.58 -2.19 12.74
C VAL A 80 5.07 -2.39 12.75
N PHE A 81 4.44 -2.20 11.58
CA PHE A 81 3.00 -2.28 11.41
C PHE A 81 2.59 -3.19 10.25
N GLY A 82 1.44 -3.85 10.40
CA GLY A 82 0.77 -4.56 9.33
C GLY A 82 -0.48 -3.81 8.87
N LEU A 83 -0.54 -3.45 7.59
CA LEU A 83 -1.69 -2.82 6.94
C LEU A 83 -2.41 -3.85 6.09
N THR A 84 -3.50 -4.42 6.63
CA THR A 84 -4.29 -5.46 5.96
C THR A 84 -5.34 -4.84 5.03
N VAL A 85 -5.43 -5.37 3.81
CA VAL A 85 -6.45 -5.04 2.82
C VAL A 85 -7.43 -6.20 2.76
N SER A 86 -8.70 -5.92 3.03
CA SER A 86 -9.78 -6.93 3.03
C SER A 86 -10.98 -6.43 2.23
N ILE A 87 -11.55 -7.29 1.39
CA ILE A 87 -12.87 -7.05 0.80
C ILE A 87 -13.98 -7.39 1.79
N ALA A 88 -14.68 -6.37 2.27
CA ALA A 88 -15.93 -6.57 3.01
C ALA A 88 -17.14 -6.87 2.09
N ARG A 89 -17.09 -6.38 0.84
CA ARG A 89 -18.13 -6.60 -0.17
C ARG A 89 -17.53 -6.49 -1.57
N ARG A 90 -17.73 -7.52 -2.41
CA ARG A 90 -17.36 -7.42 -3.83
C ARG A 90 -18.34 -6.49 -4.57
N PRO A 91 -17.85 -5.53 -5.37
CA PRO A 91 -18.66 -4.84 -6.36
C PRO A 91 -19.34 -5.87 -7.26
N ARG A 92 -20.60 -5.62 -7.64
CA ARG A 92 -21.40 -6.56 -8.43
C ARG A 92 -21.12 -6.49 -9.93
N ASP A 93 -20.52 -5.39 -10.37
CA ASP A 93 -20.27 -5.10 -11.78
C ASP A 93 -18.77 -5.24 -12.09
N GLU A 94 -18.45 -5.69 -13.31
CA GLU A 94 -17.07 -5.74 -13.80
C GLU A 94 -16.47 -4.33 -13.80
N VAL A 95 -15.40 -4.14 -13.05
CA VAL A 95 -14.65 -2.89 -13.07
C VAL A 95 -13.74 -2.92 -14.30
N THR A 96 -13.99 -2.02 -15.25
CA THR A 96 -13.10 -1.82 -16.38
C THR A 96 -11.84 -1.09 -15.91
N LEU A 97 -10.70 -1.76 -16.01
CA LEU A 97 -9.40 -1.18 -15.68
C LEU A 97 -8.86 -0.39 -16.89
N ARG A 98 -8.25 0.77 -16.62
CA ARG A 98 -7.67 1.66 -17.65
C ARG A 98 -6.28 2.12 -17.22
N ARG A 99 -5.37 2.22 -18.18
CA ARG A 99 -4.03 2.81 -17.98
C ARG A 99 -4.10 4.33 -18.15
N GLY A 100 -3.50 5.06 -17.22
CA GLY A 100 -3.29 6.52 -17.29
C GLY A 100 -2.01 6.89 -18.02
#